data_AF-A0A9P8IWX3-F1
#
_entry.id   AF-A0A9P8IWX3-F1
#
_cell.length_a   1.000
_cell.length_b   1.000
_cell.length_c   1.000
_cell.angle_alpha   90.00
_cell.angle_beta   90.00
_cell.angle_gamma   90.00
#
_symmetry.space_group_name_H-M   'P 1'
#
loop_
_entity.id
_entity.type
_entity.pdbx_description
1 polymer ?
#
loop_
_entity_poly.entity_id
_entity_poly.type
_entity_poly.pdbx_seq_one_letter_code
_entity_poly.pdbx_strand_id
1 'polypeptide(L)'
;MLNLLIHRKNLTYLHLDYNFNLKPIKTLTTKERKKSRFGNAFHLMREILRLTKLIVDAQVQYRLGNIDAFQLADGILYAFNHVGQLTGMYRYKYKLMHQIRTCKDLKHLIYYRFNSGPVGKGPGCGFWAPAWRVWLFFMRGIIPLLERWLGNLLSRQFEGRHSKGVAKTVTKQRVESHFDLELRASVMADLMD
;
A
#
# COMPACT_ATOMS: atom_id res chain seq x y z
N MET A 1 2.68 15.75 3.49
CA MET A 1 1.26 15.45 3.15
C MET A 1 0.59 14.48 4.14
N LEU A 2 1.08 13.25 4.34
CA LEU A 2 0.39 12.27 5.21
C LEU A 2 0.19 12.74 6.66
N ASN A 3 1.18 13.45 7.25
CA ASN A 3 1.03 14.04 8.58
C ASN A 3 -0.10 15.06 8.67
N LEU A 4 -0.25 15.92 7.65
CA LEU A 4 -1.34 16.88 7.62
C LEU A 4 -2.70 16.18 7.65
N LEU A 5 -2.84 15.03 6.98
CA LEU A 5 -4.08 14.24 7.03
C LEU A 5 -4.33 13.62 8.43
N ILE A 6 -3.28 13.17 9.13
CA ILE A 6 -3.37 12.67 10.50
C ILE A 6 -3.84 13.79 11.44
N HIS A 7 -3.21 14.96 11.35
CA HIS A 7 -3.57 16.13 12.15
C HIS A 7 -4.96 16.66 11.81
N ARG A 8 -5.34 16.73 10.53
CA ARG A 8 -6.68 17.14 10.08
C ARG A 8 -7.78 16.24 10.63
N LYS A 9 -7.49 14.97 10.91
CA LYS A 9 -8.41 14.01 11.55
C LYS A 9 -8.39 14.06 13.07
N ASN A 10 -7.61 14.96 13.67
CA ASN A 10 -7.40 15.08 15.12
C ASN A 10 -6.96 13.74 15.73
N LEU A 11 -5.95 13.11 15.13
CA LEU A 11 -5.35 11.84 15.57
C LEU A 11 -3.97 12.08 16.22
N THR A 12 -3.92 12.93 17.24
CA THR A 12 -2.67 13.33 17.92
C THR A 12 -1.96 12.18 18.66
N TYR A 13 -2.67 11.07 18.90
CA TYR A 13 -2.15 9.84 19.50
C TYR A 13 -1.46 8.91 18.48
N LEU A 14 -1.34 9.32 17.22
CA LEU A 14 -0.57 8.64 16.19
C LEU A 14 0.63 9.47 15.77
N HIS A 15 1.77 8.79 15.60
CA HIS A 15 2.99 9.36 15.07
C HIS A 15 3.38 8.62 13.79
N LEU A 16 3.68 9.36 12.73
CA LEU A 16 4.30 8.84 11.52
C LEU A 16 5.77 9.26 11.55
N ASP A 17 6.66 8.28 11.70
CA ASP A 17 8.10 8.55 11.68
C ASP A 17 8.60 8.87 10.26
N TYR A 18 9.84 9.37 10.16
CA TYR A 18 10.43 9.75 8.88
C TYR A 18 10.61 8.58 7.91
N ASN A 19 10.63 7.34 8.40
CA ASN A 19 10.68 6.11 7.60
C ASN A 19 9.28 5.55 7.30
N PHE A 20 8.25 6.38 7.47
CA PHE A 20 6.86 6.07 7.18
C PHE A 20 6.29 4.90 8.00
N ASN A 21 6.76 4.66 9.23
CA ASN A 21 6.04 3.79 10.17
C ASN A 21 4.99 4.61 10.92
N LEU A 22 3.74 4.13 10.88
CA LEU A 22 2.67 4.70 11.70
C LEU A 22 2.60 3.94 13.02
N LYS A 23 2.87 4.62 14.13
CA LYS A 23 2.92 4.03 15.47
C LYS A 23 1.98 4.80 16.40
N PRO A 24 1.29 4.12 17.34
CA PRO A 24 0.60 4.80 18.42
C PRO A 24 1.61 5.33 19.44
N ILE A 25 1.37 6.53 19.99
CA ILE A 25 2.25 7.14 21.01
C ILE A 25 1.96 6.57 22.40
N LYS A 26 0.72 6.08 22.60
CA LYS A 26 0.23 5.45 23.82
C LYS A 26 -0.66 4.26 23.48
N THR A 27 -0.98 3.42 24.46
CA THR A 27 -2.02 2.39 24.30
C THR A 27 -3.36 3.05 23.97
N LEU A 28 -3.99 2.63 22.88
CA LEU A 28 -5.22 3.24 22.39
C LEU A 28 -6.46 2.60 23.01
N THR A 29 -7.40 3.45 23.43
CA THR A 29 -8.75 3.01 23.78
C THR A 29 -9.46 2.41 22.57
N THR A 30 -10.53 1.64 22.80
CA THR A 30 -11.36 1.08 21.72
C THR A 30 -11.96 2.17 20.81
N LYS A 31 -12.32 3.33 21.37
CA LYS A 31 -12.83 4.50 20.63
C LYS A 31 -11.74 5.11 19.74
N GLU A 32 -10.56 5.36 20.28
CA GLU A 32 -9.41 5.89 19.53
C GLU A 32 -9.01 4.94 18.39
N ARG A 33 -8.94 3.64 18.67
CA ARG A 33 -8.60 2.59 17.68
C ARG A 33 -9.61 2.51 16.54
N LYS A 34 -10.91 2.62 16.83
CA LYS A 34 -11.96 2.68 15.80
C LYS A 34 -11.85 3.96 14.96
N LYS A 35 -11.61 5.11 15.59
CA LYS A 35 -11.50 6.42 14.92
C LYS A 35 -10.26 6.51 14.02
N SER A 36 -9.14 5.93 14.44
CA SER A 36 -7.85 6.03 13.74
C SER A 36 -7.59 4.94 12.71
N ARG A 37 -8.55 4.04 12.47
CA ARG A 37 -8.42 2.96 11.48
C ARG A 37 -8.39 3.53 10.07
N PHE A 38 -7.19 3.66 9.51
CA PHE A 38 -6.99 4.01 8.11
C PHE A 38 -7.28 2.81 7.19
N GLY A 39 -7.69 3.12 5.96
CA GLY A 39 -7.96 2.12 4.92
C GLY A 39 -6.75 1.90 4.00
N ASN A 40 -6.94 1.04 3.00
CA ASN A 40 -5.89 0.66 2.06
C ASN A 40 -5.28 1.85 1.29
N ALA A 41 -6.07 2.88 0.96
CA ALA A 41 -5.57 4.06 0.25
C ALA A 41 -4.40 4.75 0.97
N PHE A 42 -4.59 5.05 2.26
CA PHE A 42 -3.57 5.71 3.09
C PHE A 42 -2.35 4.81 3.27
N HIS A 43 -2.57 3.54 3.62
CA HIS A 43 -1.48 2.62 3.91
C HIS A 43 -0.68 2.23 2.66
N LEU A 44 -1.33 2.01 1.52
CA LEU A 44 -0.64 1.72 0.27
C LEU A 44 0.21 2.91 -0.18
N MET A 45 -0.33 4.14 -0.10
CA MET A 45 0.44 5.35 -0.39
C MET A 45 1.65 5.49 0.55
N ARG A 46 1.47 5.24 1.85
CA ARG A 46 2.55 5.25 2.85
C ARG A 46 3.67 4.28 2.51
N GLU A 47 3.33 3.03 2.15
CA GLU A 47 4.32 2.02 1.81
C GLU A 47 5.04 2.30 0.47
N ILE A 48 4.36 2.92 -0.51
CA ILE A 48 5.01 3.40 -1.73
C ILE A 48 6.04 4.49 -1.40
N LEU A 49 5.66 5.46 -0.56
CA LEU A 49 6.59 6.51 -0.11
C LEU A 49 7.77 5.93 0.67
N ARG A 50 7.55 4.86 1.47
CA ARG A 50 8.64 4.14 2.13
C ARG A 50 9.62 3.54 1.13
N LEU A 51 9.14 2.87 0.08
CA LEU A 51 10.00 2.32 -0.97
C LEU A 51 10.80 3.42 -1.68
N THR A 52 10.13 4.52 -2.06
CA THR A 52 10.79 5.67 -2.68
C THR A 52 11.85 6.25 -1.77
N LYS A 53 11.54 6.43 -0.47
CA LYS A 53 12.50 6.95 0.50
C LYS A 53 13.73 6.05 0.62
N LEU A 54 13.55 4.73 0.69
CA LEU A 54 14.66 3.78 0.79
C LEU A 54 15.63 3.91 -0.40
N ILE A 55 15.10 4.07 -1.62
CA ILE A 55 15.92 4.25 -2.82
C ILE A 55 16.63 5.62 -2.81
N VAL A 56 15.92 6.68 -2.41
CA VAL A 56 16.50 8.04 -2.32
C VAL A 56 17.57 8.11 -1.24
N ASP A 57 17.35 7.51 -0.07
CA ASP A 57 18.33 7.47 1.01
C ASP A 57 19.62 6.77 0.56
N ALA A 58 19.52 5.66 -0.20
CA ALA A 58 20.69 5.00 -0.77
C ALA A 58 21.49 5.94 -1.69
N GLN A 59 20.80 6.71 -2.54
CA GLN A 59 21.43 7.73 -3.38
C GLN A 59 22.08 8.85 -2.55
N VAL A 60 21.42 9.30 -1.47
CA VAL A 60 21.98 10.30 -0.56
C VAL A 60 23.27 9.79 0.09
N GLN A 61 23.29 8.55 0.60
CA GLN A 61 24.49 7.95 1.20
C GLN A 61 25.67 7.91 0.20
N TYR A 62 25.39 7.55 -1.05
CA TYR A 62 26.40 7.57 -2.11
C TYR A 62 26.94 8.98 -2.38
N ARG A 63 26.04 9.98 -2.47
CA ARG A 63 26.41 11.36 -2.75
C ARG A 63 27.14 12.05 -1.60
N LEU A 64 26.93 11.59 -0.37
CA LEU A 64 27.69 12.01 0.81
C LEU A 64 29.07 11.34 0.92
N GLY A 65 29.37 10.37 0.06
CA GLY A 65 30.64 9.62 0.09
C GLY A 65 30.69 8.53 1.16
N ASN A 66 29.56 8.16 1.77
CA ASN A 66 29.51 7.14 2.82
C ASN A 66 29.53 5.71 2.28
N ILE A 67 29.14 5.52 1.02
CA ILE A 67 29.14 4.23 0.32
C ILE A 67 29.73 4.40 -1.09
N ASP A 68 30.27 3.31 -1.64
CA ASP A 68 30.78 3.30 -3.00
C ASP A 68 29.65 3.10 -4.05
N ALA A 69 30.02 3.24 -5.33
CA ALA A 69 29.07 3.09 -6.44
C ALA A 69 28.55 1.64 -6.61
N PHE A 70 29.35 0.63 -6.25
CA PHE A 70 28.99 -0.78 -6.39
C PHE A 70 28.00 -1.22 -5.31
N GLN A 71 28.21 -0.77 -4.08
CA GLN A 71 27.32 -0.89 -2.92
C GLN A 71 26.01 -0.16 -3.17
N LEU A 72 26.03 1.01 -3.81
CA LEU A 72 24.79 1.67 -4.25
C LEU A 72 24.01 0.77 -5.23
N ALA A 73 24.66 0.23 -6.25
CA ALA A 73 24.01 -0.62 -7.25
C ALA A 73 23.45 -1.92 -6.63
N ASP A 74 24.21 -2.59 -5.76
CA ASP A 74 23.77 -3.78 -5.03
C ASP A 74 22.62 -3.45 -4.07
N GLY A 75 22.70 -2.31 -3.36
CA GLY A 75 21.64 -1.84 -2.47
C GLY A 75 20.33 -1.55 -3.19
N ILE A 76 20.38 -0.96 -4.39
CA ILE A 76 19.20 -0.74 -5.23
C ILE A 76 18.63 -2.07 -5.74
N LEU A 77 19.48 -3.01 -6.17
CA LEU A 77 19.02 -4.34 -6.57
C LEU A 77 18.34 -5.06 -5.39
N TYR A 78 18.96 -5.00 -4.21
CA TYR A 78 18.43 -5.59 -3.00
C TYR A 78 17.06 -4.99 -2.65
N ALA A 79 16.93 -3.66 -2.72
CA ALA A 79 15.68 -2.96 -2.49
C ALA A 79 14.55 -3.47 -3.39
N PHE A 80 14.77 -3.54 -4.71
CA PHE A 80 13.74 -3.98 -5.65
C PHE A 80 13.42 -5.47 -5.57
N ASN A 81 14.38 -6.31 -5.20
CA ASN A 81 14.12 -7.74 -5.02
C ASN A 81 13.43 -8.08 -3.70
N HIS A 82 13.60 -7.25 -2.67
CA HIS A 82 13.10 -7.50 -1.31
C HIS A 82 12.05 -6.50 -0.86
N VAL A 83 11.31 -5.88 -1.79
CA VAL A 83 10.20 -4.95 -1.47
C VAL A 83 9.19 -5.56 -0.50
N GLY A 84 8.89 -6.85 -0.63
CA GLY A 84 8.00 -7.56 0.30
C GLY A 84 8.50 -7.58 1.75
N GLN A 85 9.81 -7.61 1.96
CA GLN A 85 10.44 -7.62 3.28
C GLN A 85 10.67 -6.20 3.82
N LEU A 86 11.14 -5.29 2.97
CA LEU A 86 11.51 -3.92 3.35
C LEU A 86 10.32 -2.99 3.55
N THR A 87 9.18 -3.31 2.93
CA THR A 87 7.96 -2.50 3.03
C THR A 87 6.86 -3.25 3.80
N GLY A 88 5.85 -3.72 3.08
CA GLY A 88 4.56 -4.16 3.61
C GLY A 88 3.40 -3.92 2.64
N MET A 89 3.67 -3.43 1.41
CA MET A 89 2.63 -3.11 0.42
C MET A 89 1.66 -4.27 0.15
N TYR A 90 2.14 -5.52 0.18
CA TYR A 90 1.33 -6.72 -0.06
C TYR A 90 0.16 -6.87 0.94
N ARG A 91 0.26 -6.30 2.14
CA ARG A 91 -0.81 -6.31 3.16
C ARG A 91 -2.00 -5.44 2.76
N TYR A 92 -1.75 -4.37 1.99
CA TYR A 92 -2.76 -3.39 1.59
C TYR A 92 -3.23 -3.56 0.15
N LYS A 93 -2.49 -4.32 -0.67
CA LYS A 93 -2.90 -4.82 -1.98
C LYS A 93 -2.20 -6.13 -2.32
N TYR A 94 -2.86 -7.26 -2.05
CA TYR A 94 -2.25 -8.58 -2.18
C TYR A 94 -1.85 -8.97 -3.61
N LYS A 95 -2.51 -8.43 -4.64
CA LYS A 95 -2.13 -8.70 -6.05
C LYS A 95 -0.67 -8.33 -6.36
N LEU A 96 -0.05 -7.46 -5.56
CA LEU A 96 1.38 -7.12 -5.62
C LEU A 96 2.32 -8.32 -5.46
N MET A 97 1.82 -9.45 -4.93
CA MET A 97 2.57 -10.72 -4.89
C MET A 97 3.04 -11.20 -6.27
N HIS A 98 2.38 -10.79 -7.36
CA HIS A 98 2.84 -11.12 -8.71
C HIS A 98 4.19 -10.47 -8.98
N GLN A 99 4.34 -9.17 -8.71
CA GLN A 99 5.59 -8.44 -8.87
C GLN A 99 6.69 -8.98 -7.96
N ILE A 100 6.37 -9.28 -6.70
CA ILE A 100 7.35 -9.86 -5.75
C ILE A 100 7.89 -11.19 -6.28
N ARG A 101 7.02 -12.07 -6.79
CA ARG A 101 7.46 -13.35 -7.37
C ARG A 101 8.32 -13.14 -8.61
N THR A 102 7.90 -12.29 -9.54
CA THR A 102 8.70 -11.94 -10.73
C THR A 102 10.08 -11.40 -10.36
N CYS A 103 10.20 -10.53 -9.36
CA CYS A 103 11.50 -10.05 -8.89
C CYS A 103 12.36 -11.17 -8.29
N LYS A 104 11.76 -12.13 -7.57
CA LYS A 104 12.50 -13.31 -7.09
C LYS A 104 13.00 -14.18 -8.24
N ASP A 105 12.16 -14.42 -9.25
CA ASP A 105 12.54 -15.21 -10.42
C ASP A 105 13.68 -14.53 -11.19
N LEU A 106 13.59 -13.21 -11.39
CA LEU A 106 14.66 -12.39 -11.97
C LEU A 106 15.94 -12.46 -11.14
N LYS A 107 15.86 -12.37 -9.81
CA LYS A 107 17.01 -12.52 -8.91
C LYS A 107 17.70 -13.87 -9.13
N HIS A 108 16.94 -14.97 -9.17
CA HIS A 108 17.50 -16.31 -9.39
C HIS A 108 18.18 -16.42 -10.75
N LEU A 109 17.53 -15.93 -11.81
CA LEU A 109 18.08 -15.92 -13.16
C LEU A 109 19.40 -15.14 -13.25
N ILE A 110 19.41 -13.91 -12.72
CA ILE A 110 20.58 -13.03 -12.75
C ILE A 110 21.71 -13.65 -11.93
N TYR A 111 21.44 -14.13 -10.72
CA TYR A 111 22.46 -14.64 -9.81
C TYR A 111 23.09 -15.93 -10.33
N TYR A 112 22.31 -16.82 -10.95
CA TYR A 112 22.85 -18.02 -11.56
C TYR A 112 23.87 -17.70 -12.65
N ARG A 113 23.60 -16.69 -13.48
CA ARG A 113 24.52 -16.26 -14.54
C ARG A 113 25.70 -15.43 -14.02
N PHE A 114 25.47 -14.58 -13.01
CA PHE A 114 26.46 -13.65 -12.46
C PHE A 114 27.48 -14.34 -11.56
N ASN A 115 27.04 -15.24 -10.68
CA ASN A 115 27.90 -16.00 -9.75
C ASN A 115 28.47 -17.26 -10.42
N SER A 116 29.05 -17.11 -11.61
CA SER A 116 29.67 -18.18 -12.39
C SER A 116 31.17 -17.96 -12.50
N GLY A 117 31.96 -19.04 -12.55
CA GLY A 117 33.42 -18.97 -12.68
C GLY A 117 34.09 -18.50 -11.39
N PRO A 118 35.03 -17.52 -11.43
CA PRO A 118 35.72 -17.02 -10.24
C PRO A 118 34.83 -16.24 -9.26
N VAL A 119 33.64 -15.79 -9.68
CA VAL A 119 32.74 -15.00 -8.85
C VAL A 119 31.94 -15.92 -7.93
N GLY A 120 32.19 -15.81 -6.62
CA GLY A 120 31.54 -16.62 -5.60
C GLY A 120 30.11 -16.19 -5.27
N LYS A 121 29.48 -16.90 -4.32
CA LYS A 121 28.17 -16.52 -3.75
C LYS A 121 28.39 -15.41 -2.71
N GLY A 122 27.87 -14.21 -2.99
CA GLY A 122 27.96 -13.10 -2.05
C GLY A 122 27.14 -11.88 -2.50
N PRO A 123 27.11 -10.82 -1.68
CA PRO A 123 26.67 -9.50 -2.12
C PRO A 123 27.61 -8.93 -3.19
N GLY A 124 27.15 -7.97 -3.99
CA GLY A 124 27.94 -7.34 -5.05
C GLY A 124 27.34 -7.47 -6.45
N CYS A 125 26.09 -7.92 -6.56
CA CYS A 125 25.39 -7.96 -7.84
C CYS A 125 24.63 -6.63 -8.03
N GLY A 126 25.15 -5.75 -8.89
CA GLY A 126 24.57 -4.42 -9.13
C GLY A 126 23.51 -4.35 -10.25
N PHE A 127 23.01 -5.49 -10.76
CA PHE A 127 22.17 -5.51 -11.97
C PHE A 127 20.67 -5.27 -11.68
N TRP A 128 20.32 -4.06 -11.25
CA TRP A 128 18.98 -3.69 -10.77
C TRP A 128 17.94 -3.36 -11.86
N ALA A 129 18.35 -3.14 -13.11
CA ALA A 129 17.47 -2.64 -14.16
C ALA A 129 16.22 -3.52 -14.42
N PRO A 130 16.29 -4.87 -14.46
CA PRO A 130 15.10 -5.70 -14.68
C PRO A 130 14.08 -5.57 -13.55
N ALA A 131 14.54 -5.61 -12.29
CA ALA A 131 13.67 -5.49 -11.13
C ALA A 131 13.05 -4.08 -11.05
N TRP A 132 13.80 -3.03 -11.37
CA TRP A 132 13.29 -1.66 -11.46
C TRP A 132 12.13 -1.53 -12.46
N ARG A 133 12.24 -2.14 -13.65
CA ARG A 133 11.16 -2.12 -14.66
C ARG A 133 9.88 -2.75 -14.15
N VAL A 134 9.96 -3.84 -13.38
CA VAL A 134 8.78 -4.49 -12.76
C VAL A 134 8.03 -3.50 -11.87
N TRP A 135 8.76 -2.74 -11.05
CA TRP A 135 8.16 -1.75 -10.15
C TRP A 135 7.66 -0.50 -10.87
N LEU A 136 8.30 -0.08 -11.97
CA LEU A 136 7.76 0.98 -12.83
C LEU A 136 6.44 0.60 -13.48
N PHE A 137 6.33 -0.61 -14.04
CA PHE A 137 5.08 -1.08 -14.62
C PHE A 137 3.98 -1.29 -13.58
N PHE A 138 4.35 -1.69 -12.36
CA PHE A 138 3.44 -1.66 -11.23
C PHE A 138 2.93 -0.24 -10.96
N MET A 139 3.81 0.77 -10.93
CA MET A 139 3.43 2.16 -10.73
C MET A 139 2.47 2.65 -11.82
N ARG A 140 2.75 2.33 -13.10
CA ARG A 140 1.85 2.65 -14.22
C ARG A 140 0.41 2.15 -13.97
N GLY A 141 0.25 0.93 -13.47
CA GLY A 141 -1.07 0.35 -13.21
C GLY A 141 -1.71 0.82 -11.90
N ILE A 142 -0.92 1.26 -10.91
CA ILE A 142 -1.44 1.63 -9.59
C ILE A 142 -1.85 3.10 -9.50
N ILE A 143 -1.24 4.00 -10.29
CA ILE A 143 -1.53 5.43 -10.29
C ILE A 143 -3.03 5.73 -10.42
N PRO A 144 -3.76 5.29 -11.47
CA PRO A 144 -5.18 5.64 -11.61
C PRO A 144 -6.04 5.08 -10.48
N LEU A 145 -5.65 3.93 -9.92
CA LEU A 145 -6.34 3.34 -8.78
C LEU A 145 -6.14 4.17 -7.51
N LEU A 146 -4.91 4.60 -7.25
CA LEU A 146 -4.57 5.41 -6.09
C LEU A 146 -5.14 6.82 -6.18
N GLU A 147 -5.12 7.44 -7.36
CA GLU A 147 -5.74 8.74 -7.60
C GLU A 147 -7.23 8.71 -7.23
N ARG A 148 -7.97 7.72 -7.74
CA ARG A 148 -9.38 7.53 -7.37
C ARG A 148 -9.56 7.31 -5.87
N TRP A 149 -8.73 6.45 -5.27
CA TRP A 149 -8.85 6.12 -3.85
C TRP A 149 -8.50 7.29 -2.92
N LEU A 150 -7.47 8.06 -3.26
CA LEU A 150 -7.04 9.24 -2.53
C LEU A 150 -8.00 10.41 -2.77
N GLY A 151 -8.49 10.59 -3.99
CA GLY A 151 -9.55 11.55 -4.32
C GLY A 151 -10.80 11.32 -3.47
N ASN A 152 -11.32 10.08 -3.45
CA ASN A 152 -12.46 9.71 -2.61
C ASN A 152 -12.17 9.87 -1.10
N LEU A 153 -10.92 9.63 -0.67
CA LEU A 153 -10.53 9.83 0.73
C LEU A 153 -10.55 11.31 1.11
N LEU A 154 -10.07 12.19 0.23
CA LEU A 154 -10.00 13.64 0.44
C LEU A 154 -11.37 14.28 0.31
N SER A 155 -12.15 14.00 -0.74
CA SER A 155 -13.53 14.49 -0.87
C SER A 155 -14.33 14.15 0.38
N ARG A 156 -14.30 12.88 0.84
CA ARG A 156 -14.96 12.48 2.09
C ARG A 156 -14.43 13.20 3.35
N GLN A 157 -13.18 13.64 3.36
CA GLN A 157 -12.59 14.35 4.49
C GLN A 157 -13.01 15.83 4.52
N PHE A 158 -13.25 16.45 3.36
CA PHE A 158 -13.60 17.86 3.23
C PHE A 158 -15.11 18.09 3.09
N GLU A 159 -15.79 17.30 2.26
CA GLU A 159 -17.24 17.38 1.99
C GLU A 159 -18.06 16.53 2.98
N GLY A 160 -17.40 15.62 3.70
CA GLY A 160 -18.06 14.71 4.63
C GLY A 160 -18.63 13.46 3.95
N ARG A 161 -19.44 12.68 4.70
CA ARG A 161 -20.09 11.47 4.18
C ARG A 161 -21.56 11.73 3.94
N HIS A 162 -22.04 11.45 2.73
CA HIS A 162 -23.48 11.40 2.43
C HIS A 162 -24.09 10.11 2.98
N SER A 163 -24.94 10.20 3.99
CA SER A 163 -25.51 9.05 4.71
C SER A 163 -26.54 8.25 3.91
N LYS A 164 -27.28 8.90 3.01
CA LYS A 164 -28.32 8.31 2.15
C LYS A 164 -28.11 8.59 0.66
N GLY A 165 -26.89 8.96 0.24
CA GLY A 165 -26.61 9.37 -1.14
C GLY A 165 -26.57 8.23 -2.17
N VAL A 166 -26.42 6.97 -1.72
CA VAL A 166 -26.37 5.79 -2.60
C VAL A 166 -27.21 4.68 -1.97
N ALA A 167 -28.15 4.13 -2.75
CA ALA A 167 -28.93 2.98 -2.36
C ALA A 167 -28.00 1.77 -2.12
N LYS A 168 -28.18 1.09 -0.98
CA LYS A 168 -27.35 -0.07 -0.64
C LYS A 168 -27.87 -1.28 -1.40
N THR A 169 -27.01 -1.89 -2.22
CA THR A 169 -27.31 -3.17 -2.88
C THR A 169 -27.59 -4.28 -1.86
N VAL A 170 -28.54 -5.15 -2.17
CA VAL A 170 -28.82 -6.36 -1.39
C VAL A 170 -27.69 -7.36 -1.59
N THR A 171 -26.75 -7.36 -0.66
CA THR A 171 -25.69 -8.39 -0.58
C THR A 171 -26.21 -9.63 0.15
N LYS A 172 -25.49 -10.76 0.04
CA LYS A 172 -25.85 -12.06 0.64
C LYS A 172 -26.43 -11.98 2.07
N GLN A 173 -25.87 -11.15 2.95
CA GLN A 173 -26.35 -11.00 4.34
C GLN A 173 -27.81 -10.50 4.47
N ARG A 174 -28.33 -9.80 3.46
CA ARG A 174 -29.61 -9.08 3.52
C ARG A 174 -30.70 -9.70 2.65
N VAL A 175 -30.43 -10.83 2.01
CA VAL A 175 -31.35 -11.43 1.04
C VAL A 175 -32.68 -11.79 1.72
N GLU A 176 -32.63 -12.51 2.83
CA GLU A 176 -33.84 -12.92 3.58
C GLU A 176 -34.59 -11.72 4.15
N SER A 177 -33.90 -10.80 4.82
CA SER A 177 -34.55 -9.62 5.39
C SER A 177 -35.17 -8.71 4.33
N HIS A 178 -34.59 -8.66 3.12
CA HIS A 178 -35.15 -7.90 2.01
C HIS A 178 -36.37 -8.59 1.43
N PHE A 179 -36.32 -9.92 1.30
CA PHE A 179 -37.46 -10.73 0.86
C PHE A 179 -38.67 -10.54 1.79
N ASP A 180 -38.48 -10.64 3.12
CA ASP A 180 -39.56 -10.39 4.09
C ASP A 180 -40.12 -8.97 4.00
N LEU A 181 -39.26 -7.99 3.70
CA LEU A 181 -39.66 -6.59 3.57
C LEU A 181 -40.53 -6.38 2.33
N GLU A 182 -40.13 -6.97 1.20
CA GLU A 182 -40.89 -6.91 -0.06
C GLU A 182 -42.19 -7.71 0.03
N LEU A 183 -42.17 -8.91 0.63
CA LEU A 183 -43.36 -9.75 0.80
C LEU A 183 -44.42 -9.06 1.68
N ARG A 184 -44.00 -8.44 2.79
CA ARG A 184 -44.93 -7.66 3.62
C ARG A 184 -45.49 -6.47 2.88
N ALA A 185 -44.65 -5.77 2.11
CA ALA A 185 -45.09 -4.62 1.32
C ALA A 185 -46.11 -5.03 0.23
N SER A 186 -45.91 -6.17 -0.44
CA SER A 186 -46.85 -6.67 -1.45
C SER A 186 -48.18 -7.07 -0.84
N VAL A 187 -48.18 -7.85 0.25
CA VAL A 187 -49.41 -8.27 0.93
C VAL A 187 -50.20 -7.07 1.46
N MET A 188 -49.51 -6.05 1.98
CA MET A 188 -50.18 -4.82 2.43
C MET A 188 -50.78 -4.01 1.28
N ALA A 189 -50.18 -4.05 0.09
CA ALA A 189 -50.75 -3.42 -1.10
C ALA A 189 -52.03 -4.15 -1.54
N ASP A 190 -51.98 -5.49 -1.62
CA ASP A 190 -53.12 -6.32 -2.02
C ASP A 190 -54.33 -6.16 -1.06
N LEU A 191 -54.09 -5.84 0.22
CA LEU A 191 -55.15 -5.61 1.23
C LEU A 191 -55.78 -4.21 1.16
N MET A 192 -55.12 -3.25 0.51
CA MET A 192 -55.59 -1.88 0.38
C MET A 192 -56.28 -1.59 -0.97
N ASP A 193 -56.21 -2.54 -1.90
CA ASP A 193 -56.99 -2.58 -3.14
C ASP A 193 -58.37 -3.23 -2.92
#